data_AF-A0A842Q4X2-F1
#
_entry.id   AF-A0A842Q4X2-F1
#
_cell.length_a   1.000
_cell.length_b   1.000
_cell.length_c   1.000
_cell.angle_alpha   90.00
_cell.angle_beta   90.00
_cell.angle_gamma   90.00
#
_symmetry.space_group_name_H-M   'P 1'
#
loop_
_entity.id
_entity.type
_entity.pdbx_description
1 polymer ?
#
loop_
_entity_poly.entity_id
_entity_poly.type
_entity_poly.pdbx_seq_one_letter_code
_entity_poly.pdbx_strand_id
1 'polypeptide(L)'
;MIDKPMSKFSFKAMILILRVRDLFRPPQKVLSEVDMIKPGTHVLDYGCGPGNYTIVAAELVGPYGKVYAVDILSYGVRISHILSTRLYKNSLLYS
;
A
#
# COMPACT_ATOMS: atom_id res chain seq x y z
N MET A 1 -17.74 18.06 0.66
CA MET A 1 -16.29 18.22 0.86
C MET A 1 -15.97 17.61 2.22
N ILE A 2 -15.17 16.54 2.25
CA ILE A 2 -14.76 15.84 3.48
C ILE A 2 -13.54 16.59 4.01
N ASP A 3 -13.77 17.64 4.79
CA ASP A 3 -12.72 18.57 5.21
C ASP A 3 -12.20 18.28 6.63
N LYS A 4 -12.66 17.20 7.27
CA LYS A 4 -12.19 16.79 8.59
C LYS A 4 -11.42 15.48 8.51
N PRO A 5 -10.12 15.48 8.84
CA PRO A 5 -9.34 14.25 8.83
C PRO A 5 -9.88 13.34 9.94
N MET A 6 -9.99 12.05 9.62
CA MET A 6 -10.66 11.06 10.46
C MET A 6 -9.97 10.90 11.81
N SER A 7 -10.72 10.70 12.90
CA SER A 7 -10.12 10.54 14.23
C SER A 7 -9.10 9.39 14.28
N LYS A 8 -8.03 9.51 15.09
CA LYS A 8 -7.00 8.45 15.22
C LYS A 8 -7.59 7.09 15.60
N PHE A 9 -8.63 7.07 16.43
CA PHE A 9 -9.31 5.84 16.83
C PHE A 9 -10.03 5.20 15.66
N SER A 10 -10.85 5.99 14.94
CA SER A 10 -11.56 5.54 13.74
C SER A 10 -10.60 5.06 12.65
N PHE A 11 -9.45 5.72 12.49
CA PHE A 11 -8.39 5.30 11.57
C PHE A 11 -7.79 3.95 11.94
N LYS A 12 -7.46 3.72 13.22
CA LYS A 12 -6.99 2.42 13.70
C LYS A 12 -8.03 1.32 13.54
N ALA A 13 -9.29 1.60 13.83
CA ALA A 13 -10.39 0.66 13.62
C ALA A 13 -10.54 0.29 12.13
N MET A 14 -10.45 1.27 11.24
CA MET A 14 -10.45 1.04 9.79
C MET A 14 -9.27 0.15 9.36
N ILE A 15 -8.04 0.43 9.82
CA ILE A 15 -6.87 -0.42 9.54
C ILE A 15 -7.12 -1.85 10.01
N LEU A 16 -7.70 -2.05 11.20
CA LEU A 16 -8.00 -3.38 11.71
C LEU A 16 -8.98 -4.12 10.80
N ILE A 17 -10.06 -3.45 10.36
CA ILE A 17 -11.04 -4.01 9.44
C ILE A 17 -10.37 -4.39 8.10
N LEU A 18 -9.53 -3.52 7.55
CA LEU A 18 -8.81 -3.79 6.30
C LEU A 18 -7.84 -4.97 6.45
N ARG A 19 -7.14 -5.09 7.59
CA ARG A 19 -6.28 -6.24 7.87
C ARG A 19 -7.07 -7.54 7.98
N VAL A 20 -8.22 -7.53 8.65
CA VAL A 20 -9.11 -8.69 8.73
C VAL A 20 -9.62 -9.06 7.35
N ARG A 21 -10.04 -8.08 6.53
CA ARG A 21 -10.42 -8.32 5.13
C ARG A 21 -9.29 -8.98 4.34
N ASP A 22 -8.06 -8.47 4.47
CA ASP A 22 -6.91 -8.96 3.75
C ASP A 22 -6.48 -10.36 4.21
N LEU A 23 -6.84 -10.79 5.44
CA LEU A 23 -6.70 -12.19 5.87
C LEU A 23 -7.62 -13.12 5.09
N PHE A 24 -8.85 -12.71 4.80
CA PHE A 24 -9.80 -13.50 3.99
C PHE A 24 -9.53 -13.38 2.48
N ARG A 25 -8.94 -12.28 2.04
CA ARG A 25 -8.58 -12.04 0.63
C ARG A 25 -7.14 -11.51 0.55
N PRO A 26 -6.14 -12.41 0.58
CA PRO A 26 -4.73 -12.03 0.57
C PRO A 26 -4.38 -11.18 -0.66
N PRO A 27 -3.74 -10.01 -0.48
CA PRO A 27 -3.37 -9.12 -1.60
C PRO A 27 -2.50 -9.83 -2.65
N GLN A 28 -1.64 -10.75 -2.22
CA GLN A 28 -0.81 -11.60 -3.10
C GLN A 28 -1.67 -12.42 -4.06
N LYS A 29 -2.73 -13.04 -3.56
CA LYS A 29 -3.61 -13.87 -4.38
C LYS A 29 -4.42 -12.99 -5.35
N VAL A 30 -5.00 -11.91 -4.84
CA VAL A 30 -5.80 -10.99 -5.65
C VAL A 30 -4.97 -10.37 -6.78
N LEU A 31 -3.74 -9.90 -6.49
CA LEU A 31 -2.88 -9.31 -7.52
C LEU A 31 -2.27 -10.34 -8.46
N SER A 32 -2.09 -11.60 -8.03
CA SER A 32 -1.64 -12.68 -8.92
C SER A 32 -2.68 -13.08 -9.96
N GLU A 33 -3.97 -12.80 -9.70
CA GLU A 33 -5.07 -13.02 -10.66
C GLU A 33 -5.12 -11.90 -11.72
N VAL A 34 -4.30 -10.84 -11.59
CA VAL A 34 -4.26 -9.72 -12.53
C VAL A 34 -3.07 -9.88 -13.49
N ASP A 35 -3.35 -10.39 -14.69
CA ASP A 35 -2.33 -10.66 -15.73
C ASP A 35 -1.59 -9.41 -16.25
N MET A 36 -2.08 -8.22 -15.93
CA MET A 36 -1.50 -6.94 -16.39
C MET A 36 -0.28 -6.51 -15.56
N ILE A 37 -0.08 -7.04 -14.35
CA ILE A 37 1.04 -6.66 -13.48
C ILE A 37 2.21 -7.61 -13.73
N LYS A 38 3.19 -7.14 -14.49
CA LYS A 38 4.40 -7.89 -14.84
C LYS A 38 5.67 -7.16 -14.39
N PRO A 39 6.82 -7.83 -14.29
CA PRO A 39 8.09 -7.16 -14.08
C PRO A 39 8.30 -6.00 -15.06
N GLY A 40 8.68 -4.82 -14.56
CA GLY A 40 8.81 -3.58 -15.34
C GLY A 40 7.54 -2.73 -15.45
N THR A 41 6.38 -3.20 -14.94
CA THR A 41 5.12 -2.46 -15.04
C THR A 41 5.11 -1.24 -14.11
N HIS A 42 4.41 -0.19 -14.55
CA HIS A 42 4.13 0.99 -13.74
C HIS A 42 2.69 0.90 -13.23
N VAL A 43 2.50 0.88 -11.90
CA VAL A 43 1.21 0.69 -11.23
C VAL A 43 0.87 1.91 -10.37
N LEU A 44 -0.39 2.34 -10.41
CA LEU A 44 -0.94 3.35 -9.48
C LEU A 44 -1.87 2.66 -8.48
N ASP A 45 -1.53 2.71 -7.20
CA ASP A 45 -2.38 2.29 -6.08
C ASP A 45 -3.10 3.52 -5.52
N TYR A 46 -4.35 3.70 -5.97
CA TYR A 46 -5.21 4.81 -5.59
C TYR A 46 -6.04 4.46 -4.36
N GLY A 47 -5.92 5.24 -3.28
CA GLY A 47 -6.47 4.90 -1.97
C GLY A 47 -5.66 3.79 -1.30
N CYS A 48 -4.33 3.90 -1.30
CA CYS A 48 -3.42 2.84 -0.85
C CYS A 48 -3.60 2.45 0.63
N GLY A 49 -4.22 3.31 1.44
CA GLY A 49 -4.50 3.10 2.85
C GLY A 49 -3.22 2.74 3.62
N PRO A 50 -3.19 1.59 4.31
CA PRO A 50 -1.99 1.13 5.02
C PRO A 50 -0.88 0.57 4.11
N GLY A 51 -1.12 0.42 2.80
CA GLY A 51 -0.12 -0.03 1.82
C GLY A 51 -0.04 -1.54 1.57
N ASN A 52 -1.03 -2.32 2.02
CA ASN A 52 -1.01 -3.79 1.89
C ASN A 52 -0.94 -4.27 0.43
N TYR A 53 -1.63 -3.59 -0.49
CA TYR A 53 -1.58 -3.88 -1.93
C TYR A 53 -0.36 -3.25 -2.59
N THR A 54 0.03 -2.03 -2.16
CA THR A 54 1.21 -1.33 -2.66
C THR A 54 2.49 -2.18 -2.54
N ILE A 55 2.70 -2.81 -1.39
CA ILE A 55 3.92 -3.60 -1.13
C ILE A 55 3.96 -4.82 -2.07
N VAL A 56 2.86 -5.55 -2.18
CA VAL A 56 2.78 -6.72 -3.05
C VAL A 56 2.93 -6.33 -4.52
N ALA A 57 2.30 -5.24 -4.95
CA ALA A 57 2.49 -4.71 -6.29
C ALA A 57 3.96 -4.35 -6.56
N ALA A 58 4.66 -3.76 -5.58
CA ALA A 58 6.08 -3.42 -5.71
C ALA A 58 6.97 -4.66 -5.89
N GLU A 59 6.64 -5.76 -5.24
CA GLU A 59 7.33 -7.05 -5.42
C GLU A 59 7.06 -7.63 -6.83
N LEU A 60 5.81 -7.59 -7.29
CA LEU A 60 5.42 -8.13 -8.60
C LEU A 60 6.02 -7.35 -9.79
N VAL A 61 6.08 -6.02 -9.71
CA VAL A 61 6.66 -5.21 -10.78
C VAL A 61 8.20 -5.26 -10.80
N GLY A 62 8.83 -5.77 -9.74
CA GLY A 62 10.27 -5.99 -9.67
C GLY A 62 11.12 -4.71 -9.76
N PRO A 63 12.45 -4.83 -9.89
CA PRO A 63 13.39 -3.71 -9.76
C PRO A 63 13.29 -2.64 -10.85
N TYR A 64 12.74 -3.01 -12.01
CA TYR A 64 12.59 -2.12 -13.16
C TYR A 64 11.19 -1.48 -13.24
N GLY A 65 10.22 -1.98 -12.46
CA GLY A 65 8.89 -1.41 -12.38
C GLY A 65 8.77 -0.33 -11.33
N LYS A 66 7.62 0.35 -11.29
CA LYS A 66 7.35 1.43 -10.33
C LYS A 66 5.93 1.34 -9.81
N VAL A 67 5.75 1.58 -8.51
CA VAL A 67 4.43 1.71 -7.89
C VAL A 67 4.28 3.11 -7.32
N TYR A 68 3.20 3.78 -7.71
CA TYR A 68 2.80 5.08 -7.22
C TYR A 68 1.66 4.87 -6.24
N ALA A 69 1.83 5.26 -4.98
CA ALA A 69 0.79 5.14 -3.97
C ALA A 69 0.24 6.53 -3.64
N VAL A 70 -1.08 6.69 -3.72
CA VAL A 70 -1.75 7.98 -3.48
C VAL A 70 -2.92 7.75 -2.55
N ASP A 71 -2.99 8.48 -1.44
CA ASP A 71 -4.12 8.45 -0.51
C ASP A 71 -4.43 9.86 0.02
N ILE A 72 -5.71 10.11 0.30
CA ILE A 72 -6.23 11.36 0.85
C ILE A 72 -6.18 11.38 2.40
N LEU A 73 -6.05 10.22 3.04
CA LEU A 73 -6.05 10.06 4.49
C LEU A 73 -4.74 10.59 5.10
N SER A 74 -4.81 11.80 5.66
CA SER A 74 -3.66 12.53 6.21
C SER A 74 -2.99 11.88 7.44
N TYR A 75 -3.58 10.84 8.02
CA TYR A 75 -3.03 10.07 9.16
C TYR A 75 -2.30 8.78 8.74
N GLY A 76 -2.50 8.33 7.51
CA GLY A 76 -1.92 7.12 6.95
C GLY A 76 -0.52 7.36 6.42
N VAL A 77 0.41 7.63 7.33
CA VAL A 77 1.86 7.68 7.07
C VAL A 77 2.26 8.78 6.08
N ARG A 78 3.39 9.42 6.34
CA ARG A 78 4.14 10.16 5.34
C ARG A 78 4.59 9.20 4.22
N ILE A 79 3.71 8.87 3.28
CA ILE A 79 4.06 8.19 2.01
C ILE A 79 3.68 9.12 0.86
N SER A 80 4.43 10.21 0.77
CA SER A 80 4.63 10.93 -0.49
C SER A 80 6.12 10.85 -0.81
N HIS A 81 6.62 9.65 -1.00
CA HIS A 81 7.81 9.45 -1.80
C HIS A 81 7.55 8.26 -2.70
N ILE A 82 7.45 8.57 -4.00
CA ILE A 82 7.70 7.65 -5.10
C ILE A 82 8.70 6.59 -4.64
N LEU A 83 8.21 5.38 -4.35
CA LEU A 83 9.07 4.21 -4.15
C LEU A 83 9.45 3.73 -5.55
N SER A 84 10.31 4.50 -6.20
CA SER A 84 11.16 3.99 -7.27
C SER A 84 12.15 3.05 -6.59
N THR A 85 11.78 1.78 -6.49
CA THR A 85 12.67 0.63 -6.27
C THR A 85 13.98 0.96 -5.55
N ARG A 86 13.88 1.17 -4.23
CA ARG A 86 15.01 0.90 -3.32
C ARG A 86 14.45 0.26 -2.08
N LEU A 87 14.47 -1.08 -2.07
CA LEU A 87 14.31 -1.89 -0.87
C LEU A 87 15.21 -1.31 0.22
N TYR A 88 14.63 -0.62 1.20
CA TYR A 88 15.30 -0.34 2.46
C TYR A 88 15.31 -1.66 3.26
N LYS A 89 16.12 -2.62 2.81
CA LYS A 89 16.73 -3.59 3.71
C LYS A 89 17.69 -2.77 4.58
N ASN A 90 17.21 -2.27 5.72
CA ASN A 90 17.94 -2.17 6.98
C ASN A 90 17.17 -1.39 8.06
N SER A 91 17.18 -1.99 9.25
CA SER A 91 17.01 -1.35 10.56
C SER A 91 15.55 -0.97 10.91
N LEU A 92 14.88 -1.74 11.76
CA LEU A 92 14.91 -1.67 13.23
C LEU A 92 13.67 -0.92 13.75
N LEU A 93 13.05 -1.51 14.77
CA LEU A 93 12.19 -0.87 15.76
C LEU A 93 10.75 -0.52 15.32
N TYR A 94 9.89 -1.54 15.33
CA TYR A 94 8.58 -1.36 15.95
C TYR A 94 8.82 -1.35 17.48
N SER A 95 9.00 -0.15 18.02
CA SER A 95 8.73 0.19 19.43
C SER A 95 7.54 1.14 19.48
#